data_AF-A0A0M2U373-F1
#
_entry.id   AF-A0A0M2U373-F1
#
_cell.length_a   1.000
_cell.length_b   1.000
_cell.length_c   1.000
_cell.angle_alpha   90.00
_cell.angle_beta   90.00
_cell.angle_gamma   90.00
#
_symmetry.space_group_name_H-M   'P 1'
#
loop_
_entity.id
_entity.type
_entity.pdbx_description
1 polymer ?
#
loop_
_entity_poly.entity_id
_entity_poly.type
_entity_poly.pdbx_seq_one_letter_code
_entity_poly.pdbx_strand_id
1 'polypeptide(L)'
;MSDEIKAWKCPKGHVLGQVVRNGSGIRQLLLYREAIDITPGPTEIDVIAVVEGYAADVRCSVCEAVRTWVPGQEALDKLVARVLEMKKTGG
;
A
#
# COMPACT_ATOMS: atom_id res chain seq x y z
N MET A 1 19.27 9.68 -4.02
CA MET A 1 17.84 9.98 -3.79
C MET A 1 17.28 8.77 -3.10
N SER A 2 16.82 8.90 -1.86
CA SER A 2 16.37 7.73 -1.09
C SER A 2 15.09 7.19 -1.71
N ASP A 3 15.12 5.94 -2.17
CA ASP A 3 13.91 5.22 -2.59
C ASP A 3 13.01 5.08 -1.36
N GLU A 4 11.99 5.93 -1.28
CA GLU A 4 11.05 5.94 -0.16
C GLU A 4 10.20 4.66 -0.24
N ILE A 5 10.61 3.65 0.53
CA ILE A 5 9.87 2.40 0.69
C ILE A 5 8.69 2.68 1.62
N LYS A 6 7.46 2.48 1.11
CA LYS A 6 6.24 2.71 1.88
C LYS A 6 5.40 1.45 2.00
N ALA A 7 4.99 1.12 3.24
CA ALA A 7 4.10 -0.01 3.49
C ALA A 7 2.71 0.22 2.84
N TRP A 8 2.26 -0.77 2.08
CA TRP A 8 0.92 -0.80 1.49
C TRP A 8 0.02 -1.71 2.33
N LYS A 9 -0.98 -1.13 3.00
CA LYS A 9 -1.80 -1.81 4.01
C LYS A 9 -3.23 -2.10 3.53
N CYS A 10 -3.89 -3.13 4.05
CA CYS A 10 -5.33 -3.29 3.86
C CYS A 10 -6.11 -2.22 4.67
N PRO A 11 -7.43 -2.06 4.46
CA PRO A 11 -8.25 -1.10 5.22
C PRO A 11 -8.21 -1.28 6.75
N LYS A 12 -7.90 -2.49 7.23
CA LYS A 12 -7.77 -2.80 8.66
C LYS A 12 -6.34 -2.66 9.20
N GLY A 13 -5.37 -2.30 8.36
CA GLY A 13 -4.01 -1.96 8.80
C GLY A 13 -2.93 -3.02 8.60
N HIS A 14 -3.27 -4.26 8.20
CA HIS A 14 -2.28 -5.30 7.88
C HIS A 14 -1.48 -4.94 6.62
N VAL A 15 -0.18 -5.16 6.61
CA VAL A 15 0.70 -4.86 5.48
C VAL A 15 0.57 -5.95 4.42
N LEU A 16 0.14 -5.57 3.23
CA LEU A 16 0.01 -6.44 2.06
C LEU A 16 1.26 -6.40 1.16
N GLY A 17 2.09 -5.38 1.29
CA GLY A 17 3.26 -5.20 0.45
C GLY A 17 3.99 -3.89 0.71
N GLN A 18 4.91 -3.56 -0.20
CA GLN A 18 5.67 -2.32 -0.19
C GLN A 18 5.59 -1.62 -1.53
N VAL A 19 5.37 -0.31 -1.50
CA VAL A 19 5.52 0.57 -2.66
C VAL A 19 6.96 1.03 -2.72
N VAL A 20 7.62 0.77 -3.84
CA VAL A 20 8.99 1.20 -4.13
C VAL A 20 9.02 2.01 -5.42
N ARG A 21 10.02 2.88 -5.56
CA ARG A 21 10.36 3.48 -6.86
C ARG A 21 11.51 2.69 -7.46
N ASN A 22 11.40 2.35 -8.75
CA ASN A 22 12.52 1.77 -9.47
C ASN A 22 13.48 2.86 -9.99
N GLY A 23 14.60 2.45 -10.58
CA GLY A 23 15.63 3.37 -11.11
C GLY A 23 15.13 4.33 -12.22
N SER A 24 13.94 4.08 -12.78
CA SER A 24 13.27 4.96 -13.75
C SER A 24 12.25 5.90 -13.10
N GLY A 25 12.11 5.87 -11.78
CA GLY A 25 11.18 6.69 -11.00
C GLY A 25 9.73 6.18 -10.99
N ILE A 26 9.45 5.04 -11.63
CA ILE A 26 8.13 4.40 -11.70
C ILE A 26 7.84 3.72 -10.36
N ARG A 27 6.60 3.83 -9.89
CA ARG A 27 6.15 3.15 -8.67
C ARG A 27 5.79 1.71 -8.97
N GLN A 28 6.35 0.81 -8.18
CA GLN A 28 6.06 -0.62 -8.20
C GLN A 28 5.47 -1.03 -6.86
N LEU A 29 4.58 -2.02 -6.86
CA LEU A 29 4.14 -2.70 -5.65
C LEU A 29 4.85 -4.05 -5.55
N LEU A 30 5.66 -4.23 -4.50
CA LEU A 30 6.17 -5.52 -4.05
C LEU A 30 5.06 -6.16 -3.20
N LEU A 31 4.29 -7.06 -3.81
CA LEU A 31 3.17 -7.72 -3.15
C LEU A 31 3.67 -8.93 -2.35
N TYR A 32 3.29 -9.01 -1.09
CA TYR A 32 3.65 -10.13 -0.23
C TYR A 32 2.73 -11.31 -0.47
N ARG A 33 3.24 -12.53 -0.27
CA ARG A 33 2.43 -13.74 -0.28
C ARG A 33 1.38 -13.72 0.82
N GLU A 34 1.77 -13.27 2.01
CA GLU A 34 0.89 -13.18 3.17
C GLU A 34 0.91 -11.77 3.77
N ALA A 35 -0.26 -11.35 4.27
CA ALA A 35 -0.38 -10.08 4.96
C ALA A 35 0.30 -10.14 6.33
N ILE A 36 0.96 -9.06 6.71
CA ILE A 36 1.68 -8.95 7.98
C ILE A 36 0.88 -8.08 8.95
N ASP A 37 0.61 -8.61 10.13
CA ASP A 37 0.14 -7.84 11.28
C ASP A 37 1.37 -7.27 12.00
N ILE A 38 1.57 -5.95 11.99
CA ILE A 38 2.79 -5.32 12.55
C ILE A 38 2.62 -5.31 14.09
N THR A 39 3.43 -5.90 14.98
CA THR A 39 4.90 -5.93 15.19
C THR A 39 5.19 -7.04 16.23
N PRO A 40 6.41 -7.66 16.27
CA PRO A 40 7.52 -7.46 15.34
C PRO A 40 7.28 -8.19 14.03
N GLY A 41 7.62 -7.49 12.93
CA GLY A 41 7.45 -8.00 11.58
C GLY A 41 8.28 -9.27 11.35
N PRO A 42 7.86 -10.13 10.42
CA PRO A 42 8.53 -11.39 10.12
C PRO A 42 9.94 -11.15 9.59
N THR A 43 10.85 -12.05 9.98
CA THR A 43 12.27 -12.02 9.63
C THR A 43 12.52 -12.24 8.12
N GLU A 44 11.54 -12.81 7.42
CA GLU A 44 11.60 -13.14 6.00
C GLU A 44 10.23 -12.84 5.36
N ILE A 45 10.24 -12.15 4.21
CA ILE A 45 9.02 -11.77 3.51
C ILE A 45 9.09 -12.32 2.09
N ASP A 46 8.23 -13.29 1.80
CA ASP A 46 8.04 -13.84 0.46
C ASP A 46 7.26 -12.85 -0.41
N VAL A 47 7.88 -12.37 -1.47
CA VAL A 47 7.23 -11.54 -2.50
C VAL A 47 6.62 -12.47 -3.55
N ILE A 48 5.31 -12.40 -3.75
CA ILE A 48 4.60 -13.22 -4.74
C ILE A 48 4.60 -12.57 -6.13
N ALA A 49 4.66 -11.23 -6.19
CA ALA A 49 4.65 -10.49 -7.43
C ALA A 49 5.25 -9.09 -7.27
N VAL A 50 5.89 -8.60 -8.33
CA VAL A 50 6.17 -7.17 -8.53
C VAL A 50 5.16 -6.65 -9.54
N VAL A 51 4.35 -5.68 -9.13
CA VAL A 51 3.31 -5.09 -9.98
C VAL A 51 3.73 -3.73 -10.48
N GLU A 52 3.77 -3.59 -11.80
CA GLU A 52 3.88 -2.32 -12.51
C GLU A 52 2.55 -2.03 -13.24
N GLY A 53 1.84 -0.96 -12.86
CA GLY A 53 0.52 -0.65 -13.42
C GLY A 53 -0.66 -1.01 -12.51
N TYR A 54 -1.85 -1.20 -13.07
CA TYR A 54 -3.05 -1.59 -12.34
C TYR A 54 -2.99 -3.07 -11.99
N ALA A 55 -3.18 -3.44 -10.72
CA ALA A 55 -3.32 -4.84 -10.32
C ALA A 55 -4.64 -5.11 -9.61
N ALA A 56 -5.04 -6.38 -9.77
CA ALA A 56 -6.22 -7.02 -9.25
C ALA A 56 -6.48 -6.77 -7.76
N ASP A 57 -7.74 -6.97 -7.38
CA ASP A 57 -8.22 -6.96 -6.01
C ASP A 57 -7.39 -7.89 -5.11
N VAL A 58 -6.54 -7.29 -4.27
CA VAL A 58 -5.71 -8.03 -3.32
C VAL A 58 -6.52 -8.28 -2.05
N ARG A 59 -6.73 -9.56 -1.73
CA ARG A 59 -7.40 -9.98 -0.50
C ARG A 59 -6.36 -10.15 0.61
N CYS A 60 -6.60 -9.51 1.75
CA CYS A 60 -5.80 -9.68 2.95
C CYS A 60 -5.96 -11.10 3.51
N SER A 61 -4.87 -11.85 3.67
CA SER A 61 -4.89 -13.21 4.25
C SER A 61 -5.29 -13.22 5.74
N VAL A 62 -5.13 -12.10 6.46
CA VAL A 62 -5.46 -12.00 7.89
C VAL A 62 -6.94 -11.67 8.14
N CYS A 63 -7.51 -10.76 7.36
CA CYS A 63 -8.84 -10.20 7.68
C CYS A 63 -9.82 -10.14 6.52
N GLU A 64 -9.45 -10.75 5.39
CA GLU A 64 -10.20 -10.88 4.14
C GLU A 64 -10.59 -9.57 3.46
N ALA A 65 -10.21 -8.42 4.02
CA ALA A 65 -10.44 -7.12 3.41
C ALA A 65 -9.72 -7.04 2.06
N VAL A 66 -10.42 -6.49 1.07
CA VAL A 66 -9.89 -6.32 -0.28
C VAL A 66 -9.34 -4.91 -0.45
N ARG A 67 -8.18 -4.79 -1.10
CA ARG A 67 -7.63 -3.52 -1.55
C ARG A 67 -7.12 -3.65 -2.98
N THR A 68 -7.54 -2.73 -3.83
CA THR A 68 -7.07 -2.64 -5.21
C THR A 68 -5.81 -1.79 -5.29
N TRP A 69 -4.81 -2.23 -6.06
CA TRP A 69 -3.63 -1.43 -6.33
C TRP A 69 -3.86 -0.53 -7.54
N VAL A 70 -3.83 0.78 -7.29
CA VAL A 70 -3.89 1.80 -8.33
C VAL A 70 -2.65 2.68 -8.22
N PRO A 71 -1.79 2.74 -9.26
CA PRO A 71 -0.65 3.64 -9.27
C PRO A 71 -1.10 5.09 -9.02
N GLY A 72 -0.50 5.75 -8.02
CA GLY A 72 -0.87 7.12 -7.64
C GLY A 72 -2.06 7.22 -6.67
N GLN A 73 -2.72 6.12 -6.29
CA GLN A 73 -3.83 6.13 -5.31
C GLN A 73 -3.43 6.79 -4.00
N GLU A 74 -2.21 6.61 -3.53
CA GLU A 74 -1.80 7.24 -2.28
C GLU A 74 -1.76 8.77 -2.33
N ALA A 75 -1.45 9.33 -3.51
CA ALA A 75 -1.53 10.78 -3.71
C ALA A 75 -3.00 11.22 -3.73
N LEU A 76 -3.87 10.41 -4.33
CA LEU A 76 -5.31 10.60 -4.30
C LEU A 76 -5.89 10.46 -2.88
N ASP A 77 -5.49 9.45 -2.11
CA ASP A 77 -5.90 9.22 -0.73
C ASP A 77 -5.48 10.39 0.16
N LYS A 78 -4.24 10.88 0.00
CA LYS A 78 -3.76 12.08 0.70
C LYS A 78 -4.57 13.31 0.32
N LEU A 79 -4.90 13.48 -0.96
CA LEU A 79 -5.74 14.57 -1.42
C LEU A 79 -7.15 14.50 -0.83
N VAL A 80 -7.78 13.32 -0.86
CA VAL A 80 -9.11 13.07 -0.31
C VAL A 80 -9.12 13.30 1.20
N ALA A 81 -8.15 12.73 1.93
CA ALA A 81 -8.01 12.93 3.38
C ALA A 81 -7.91 14.42 3.72
N ARG A 82 -7.05 15.17 3.01
CA ARG A 82 -6.91 16.62 3.21
C ARG A 82 -8.22 17.38 2.96
N VAL A 83 -8.96 17.03 1.90
CA VAL A 83 -10.26 17.66 1.62
C VAL A 83 -11.29 17.33 2.70
N LEU A 84 -11.31 16.11 3.22
CA LEU A 84 -12.20 15.71 4.31
C LEU A 84 -11.86 16.41 5.63
N GLU A 85 -10.59 16.61 5.93
CA GLU A 85 -10.13 17.37 7.09
C GLU A 85 -10.54 18.85 6.99
N MET A 86 -10.36 19.48 5.83
CA MET A 86 -10.79 20.87 5.60
C MET A 86 -12.30 21.07 5.80
N LYS A 87 -13.12 20.06 5.47
CA LYS A 87 -14.56 20.10 5.72
C LYS A 87 -14.94 19.96 7.19
N LYS A 88 -14.10 19.33 8.02
CA LYS A 88 -14.35 19.15 9.46
C LYS A 88 -13.98 20.36 10.30
N THR A 89 -13.01 21.16 9.85
CA THR A 89 -12.53 22.36 10.56
C THR A 89 -13.22 23.66 10.12
N GLY A 90 -13.95 23.64 9.00
CA GLY A 90 -14.70 24.77 8.47
C GLY A 90 -16.21 24.70 8.71
N GLY A 91 -16.67 23.91 9.69
CA GLY A 91 -18.08 23.78 10.08
C GLY A 91 -18.36 24.42 11.44
#